data_AF-A0A937PKS2-F1
#
_entry.id   AF-A0A937PKS2-F1
#
_cell.length_a   1.000
_cell.length_b   1.000
_cell.length_c   1.000
_cell.angle_alpha   90.00
_cell.angle_beta   90.00
_cell.angle_gamma   90.00
#
_symmetry.space_group_name_H-M   'P 1'
#
loop_
_entity.id
_entity.type
_entity.pdbx_description
1 polymer ?
#
loop_
_entity_poly.entity_id
_entity_poly.type
_entity_poly.pdbx_seq_one_letter_code
_entity_poly.pdbx_strand_id
1 'polypeptide(L)'
;MSSDGGSVTTQRQARCPGCGAILKVPAHYYGNRVKCSKCRRRFHLNGSSVSEDEIANWLDQEDLAQTQAAPSGKSAKPAAMVTPTRGAPAKPVQDAPGPIRLVKFDRSSALFEFPASRLEDPRFRCAMPRQCLQCGARAHLRAHVIIYTPHLAASIPLEEERTIQPLVLSNQDVQSLGCEQLLARLPNVPDVPAPGNLPMPYWLCDMCGGSGTISGEIHVDTATGQGQCRLLICNLHRAEQFMAAAGGGGSPKHAELQQYLAEVSQTPWETVSLVVQHRLEQWFSPRKGERFLGYVPDRDRVRTEDGMAGLLLSTRRLIYHTQFRHREAAQSEPVELHLAMAGDIGNLRIKTSSWRVKHLRVDREGLARLRRSLTLGKYKAAWR
;
A
#
# COMPACT_ATOMS: atom_id res chain seq x y z
N MET A 1 33.27 -42.83 -7.13
CA MET A 1 33.31 -42.13 -5.83
C MET A 1 32.14 -41.16 -5.82
N SER A 2 31.03 -41.59 -5.23
CA SER A 2 29.78 -40.84 -5.17
C SER A 2 29.82 -39.94 -3.94
N SER A 3 29.82 -38.64 -4.17
CA SER A 3 29.79 -37.64 -3.09
C SER A 3 28.34 -37.37 -2.70
N ASP A 4 27.88 -37.97 -1.60
CA ASP A 4 26.60 -37.67 -0.96
C ASP A 4 26.64 -36.26 -0.35
N GLY A 5 26.11 -35.27 -1.09
CA GLY A 5 25.87 -33.92 -0.60
C GLY A 5 24.58 -33.88 0.22
N GLY A 6 24.68 -34.04 1.54
CA GLY A 6 23.56 -33.90 2.47
C GLY A 6 23.03 -32.47 2.52
N SER A 7 21.96 -32.17 1.79
CA SER A 7 21.25 -30.89 1.89
C SER A 7 20.48 -30.81 3.21
N VAL A 8 20.92 -29.91 4.10
CA VAL A 8 20.21 -29.60 5.35
C VAL A 8 18.88 -28.94 5.00
N THR A 9 17.80 -29.71 5.09
CA THR A 9 16.45 -29.21 4.83
C THR A 9 15.91 -28.53 6.07
N THR A 10 15.79 -27.20 6.02
CA THR A 10 15.18 -26.41 7.10
C THR A 10 13.71 -26.80 7.26
N GLN A 11 13.35 -27.37 8.42
CA GLN A 11 11.97 -27.69 8.79
C GLN A 11 11.39 -26.60 9.68
N ARG A 12 10.12 -26.25 9.47
CA ARG A 12 9.37 -25.34 10.35
C ARG A 12 8.18 -26.08 10.97
N GLN A 13 7.66 -25.57 12.08
CA GLN A 13 6.50 -26.15 12.77
C GLN A 13 5.21 -25.42 12.37
N ALA A 14 4.12 -26.16 12.18
CA ALA A 14 2.80 -25.61 11.90
C ALA A 14 1.71 -26.31 12.71
N ARG A 15 0.75 -25.55 13.25
CA ARG A 15 -0.34 -26.10 14.05
C ARG A 15 -1.55 -26.41 13.17
N CYS A 16 -2.10 -27.62 13.26
CA CYS A 16 -3.29 -27.99 12.51
C CYS A 16 -4.54 -27.31 13.08
N PRO A 17 -5.33 -26.57 12.28
CA PRO A 17 -6.54 -25.88 12.76
C PRO A 17 -7.68 -26.84 13.12
N GLY A 18 -7.61 -28.12 12.70
CA GLY A 18 -8.65 -29.10 13.00
C GLY A 18 -8.47 -29.81 14.34
N CYS A 19 -7.24 -30.13 14.74
CA CYS A 19 -6.98 -30.94 15.93
C CYS A 19 -5.85 -30.42 16.83
N GLY A 20 -5.26 -29.26 16.52
CA GLY A 20 -4.19 -28.65 17.30
C GLY A 20 -2.82 -29.33 17.21
N ALA A 21 -2.68 -30.42 16.45
CA ALA A 21 -1.41 -31.14 16.31
C ALA A 21 -0.32 -30.24 15.67
N ILE A 22 0.88 -30.28 16.23
CA ILE A 22 2.06 -29.60 15.69
C ILE A 22 2.72 -30.51 14.65
N LEU A 23 2.81 -30.04 13.41
CA LEU A 23 3.39 -30.74 12.26
C LEU A 23 4.76 -30.14 11.94
N LYS A 24 5.76 -30.99 11.70
CA LYS A 24 7.03 -30.56 11.10
C LYS A 24 6.86 -30.55 9.59
N VAL A 25 6.96 -29.37 8.99
CA VAL A 25 6.72 -29.16 7.57
C VAL A 25 8.00 -28.60 6.93
N PRO A 26 8.54 -29.20 5.86
CA PRO A 26 9.65 -28.62 5.12
C PRO A 26 9.32 -27.21 4.60
N ALA A 27 10.30 -26.30 4.59
CA ALA A 27 10.08 -24.89 4.25
C ALA A 27 9.39 -24.66 2.88
N HIS A 28 9.62 -25.53 1.89
CA HIS A 28 9.02 -25.43 0.55
C HIS A 28 7.51 -25.72 0.49
N TYR A 29 6.89 -26.17 1.58
CA TYR A 29 5.43 -26.38 1.66
C TYR A 29 4.66 -25.15 2.18
N TYR A 30 5.33 -24.08 2.63
CA TYR A 30 4.65 -22.83 2.98
C TYR A 30 4.06 -22.18 1.72
N GLY A 31 2.79 -21.76 1.79
CA GLY A 31 2.00 -21.34 0.64
C GLY A 31 1.17 -22.47 -0.01
N ASN A 32 1.46 -23.74 0.29
CA ASN A 32 0.76 -24.88 -0.29
C ASN A 32 -0.34 -25.46 0.65
N ARG A 33 -1.26 -26.26 0.08
CA ARG A 33 -2.20 -27.08 0.86
C ARG A 33 -1.49 -28.31 1.42
N VAL A 34 -1.55 -28.49 2.72
CA VAL A 34 -1.04 -29.68 3.41
C VAL A 34 -2.17 -30.48 4.06
N LYS A 35 -1.92 -31.76 4.33
CA LYS A 35 -2.87 -32.66 5.00
C LYS A 35 -2.34 -33.02 6.38
N CYS A 36 -3.14 -32.81 7.43
CA CYS A 36 -2.74 -33.20 8.78
C CYS A 36 -2.59 -34.73 8.88
N SER A 37 -1.47 -35.20 9.42
CA SER A 37 -1.24 -36.64 9.66
C SER A 37 -2.19 -37.23 10.71
N LYS A 38 -2.67 -36.41 11.66
CA LYS A 38 -3.55 -36.84 12.77
C LYS A 38 -5.04 -36.85 12.37
N CYS A 39 -5.62 -35.71 12.00
CA CYS A 39 -7.06 -35.61 11.70
C CYS A 39 -7.40 -35.67 10.21
N ARG A 40 -6.41 -35.82 9.32
CA ARG A 40 -6.56 -35.86 7.85
C ARG A 40 -7.21 -34.62 7.20
N ARG A 41 -7.52 -33.56 7.96
CA ARG A 41 -8.02 -32.28 7.44
C ARG A 41 -6.95 -31.60 6.57
N ARG A 42 -7.36 -31.08 5.41
CA ARG A 42 -6.51 -30.29 4.52
C ARG A 42 -6.62 -28.81 4.90
N PHE A 43 -5.50 -28.10 4.94
CA PHE A 43 -5.44 -26.67 5.25
C PHE A 43 -4.26 -26.00 4.52
N HIS A 44 -4.35 -24.69 4.31
CA HIS A 44 -3.26 -23.91 3.73
C HIS A 44 -2.28 -23.48 4.82
N LEU A 45 -0.98 -23.55 4.53
CA LEU A 45 0.04 -22.91 5.35
C LEU A 45 0.23 -21.49 4.83
N ASN A 46 -0.15 -20.48 5.62
CA ASN A 46 0.08 -19.08 5.26
C ASN A 46 1.59 -18.82 5.24
N GLY A 47 2.12 -18.51 4.06
CA GLY A 47 3.52 -18.16 3.87
C GLY A 47 3.74 -16.67 4.16
N SER A 48 3.59 -16.22 5.41
CA SER A 48 4.24 -14.97 5.81
C SER A 48 5.69 -15.31 6.16
N SER A 49 6.62 -14.81 5.37
CA SER A 49 8.04 -15.15 5.45
C SER A 49 8.79 -14.52 6.62
N VAL A 50 8.10 -14.05 7.66
CA VAL A 50 8.70 -13.50 8.87
C VAL A 50 7.95 -14.09 10.05
N SER A 51 8.64 -14.82 10.94
CA SER A 51 8.01 -15.29 12.18
C SER A 51 7.83 -14.13 13.15
N GLU A 52 6.78 -14.17 13.99
CA GLU A 52 6.63 -13.20 15.09
C GLU A 52 7.86 -13.18 16.00
N ASP A 53 8.57 -14.31 16.15
CA ASP A 53 9.85 -14.38 16.86
C ASP A 53 11.02 -13.65 16.14
N GLU A 54 10.99 -13.55 14.80
CA GLU A 54 11.95 -12.72 14.05
C GLU A 54 11.61 -11.24 14.20
N ILE A 55 10.32 -10.90 14.25
CA ILE A 55 9.85 -9.53 14.51
C ILE A 55 10.18 -9.11 15.95
N ALA A 56 10.01 -10.00 16.94
CA ALA A 56 10.37 -9.75 18.33
C ALA A 56 11.88 -9.62 18.52
N ASN A 57 12.68 -10.49 17.89
CA ASN A 57 14.14 -10.37 17.93
C ASN A 57 14.66 -9.08 17.27
N TRP A 58 13.95 -8.52 16.28
CA TRP A 58 14.29 -7.22 15.72
C TRP A 58 13.94 -6.06 16.66
N LEU A 59 12.95 -6.21 17.52
CA LEU A 59 12.58 -5.22 18.53
C LEU A 59 13.55 -5.25 19.74
N ASP A 60 13.97 -6.44 20.18
CA ASP A 60 14.84 -6.60 21.36
C ASP A 60 16.31 -6.18 21.09
N GLN A 61 16.77 -6.14 19.83
CA GLN A 61 18.14 -5.75 19.49
C GLN A 61 18.37 -4.23 19.49
N GLU A 62 17.33 -3.40 19.39
CA GLU A 62 17.49 -1.93 19.33
C GLU A 62 17.60 -1.27 20.72
N ASP A 63 16.98 -1.85 21.77
CA ASP A 63 17.05 -1.29 23.14
C ASP A 63 18.43 -1.45 23.81
N LEU A 64 19.21 -2.46 23.41
CA LEU A 64 20.56 -2.67 23.94
C LEU A 64 21.63 -1.77 23.26
N ALA A 65 21.36 -1.26 22.06
CA ALA A 65 22.31 -0.43 21.31
C ALA A 65 22.27 1.06 21.71
N GLN A 66 21.19 1.55 22.35
CA GLN A 66 21.04 2.96 22.74
C GLN A 66 21.51 3.29 24.17
N THR A 67 21.89 2.29 24.99
CA THR A 67 22.22 2.52 26.41
C THR A 67 23.73 2.66 26.69
N GLN A 68 24.60 2.64 25.68
CA GLN A 68 26.07 2.81 25.86
C GLN A 68 26.65 3.97 25.06
N ALA A 69 26.32 5.21 25.46
CA ALA A 69 27.17 6.36 25.18
C ALA A 69 27.00 7.46 26.25
N ALA A 70 27.87 7.43 27.26
CA ALA A 70 28.21 8.62 28.05
C ALA A 70 29.73 8.84 27.93
N PRO A 71 30.18 10.10 27.85
CA PRO A 71 31.04 10.52 28.94
C PRO A 71 30.74 11.91 29.50
N SER A 72 31.00 11.96 30.80
CA SER A 72 31.21 13.07 31.73
C SER A 72 31.92 14.31 31.20
N GLY A 73 31.42 15.49 31.61
CA GLY A 73 32.14 16.75 31.62
C GLY A 73 31.64 17.68 32.72
N LYS A 74 32.48 17.92 33.74
CA LYS A 74 32.27 18.86 34.86
C LYS A 74 32.66 20.28 34.44
N SER A 75 31.91 21.32 34.87
CA SER A 75 32.48 22.54 35.50
C SER A 75 31.44 23.62 35.88
N ALA A 76 31.52 23.98 37.17
CA ALA A 76 31.41 25.27 37.87
C ALA A 76 30.44 26.42 37.45
N LYS A 77 29.67 26.85 38.46
CA LYS A 77 29.01 28.17 38.72
C LYS A 77 30.04 29.29 39.02
N PRO A 78 29.74 30.62 39.03
CA PRO A 78 28.65 31.27 39.83
C PRO A 78 27.91 32.46 39.15
N ALA A 79 26.59 32.60 39.36
CA ALA A 79 25.88 33.57 40.23
C ALA A 79 25.90 35.06 39.80
N ALA A 80 24.71 35.58 39.42
CA ALA A 80 24.34 36.98 39.61
C ALA A 80 22.79 37.12 39.71
N MET A 81 22.38 37.98 40.64
CA MET A 81 21.02 38.27 41.12
C MET A 81 20.15 39.00 40.10
N VAL A 82 18.87 38.65 39.99
CA VAL A 82 17.77 39.61 39.75
C VAL A 82 16.45 39.05 40.32
N THR A 83 15.70 39.87 41.05
CA THR A 83 14.22 39.93 41.06
C THR A 83 13.78 41.12 41.92
N PRO A 84 12.51 41.61 41.87
CA PRO A 84 11.41 41.33 40.93
C PRO A 84 10.81 42.64 40.34
N THR A 85 9.94 42.63 39.32
CA THR A 85 8.48 42.57 39.50
C THR A 85 7.84 42.61 38.11
N ARG A 86 7.07 41.59 37.71
CA ARG A 86 6.30 41.61 36.45
C ARG A 86 5.02 40.78 36.61
N GLY A 87 3.91 41.39 36.19
CA GLY A 87 2.55 40.89 36.35
C GLY A 87 2.32 39.49 35.78
N ALA A 88 1.28 38.85 36.32
CA ALA A 88 0.83 37.50 35.99
C ALA A 88 0.73 37.30 34.46
N PRO A 89 1.51 36.38 33.87
CA PRO A 89 1.34 36.01 32.48
C PRO A 89 0.12 35.10 32.36
N ALA A 90 -0.75 35.43 31.41
CA ALA A 90 -1.76 34.53 30.89
C ALA A 90 -1.12 33.18 30.53
N LYS A 91 -1.83 32.08 30.81
CA LYS A 91 -1.38 30.72 30.47
C LYS A 91 -0.93 30.69 29.00
N PRO A 92 0.29 30.21 28.70
CA PRO A 92 0.77 30.11 27.33
C PRO A 92 -0.24 29.28 26.53
N VAL A 93 -0.68 29.85 25.42
CA VAL A 93 -1.50 29.20 24.40
C VAL A 93 -0.77 27.93 23.99
N GLN A 94 -1.44 26.78 24.13
CA GLN A 94 -0.91 25.45 23.81
C GLN A 94 -0.26 25.47 22.42
N ASP A 95 0.99 25.02 22.36
CA ASP A 95 1.75 24.83 21.14
C ASP A 95 0.88 24.11 20.09
N ALA A 96 0.93 24.61 18.85
CA ALA A 96 0.25 23.98 17.73
C ALA A 96 0.57 22.47 17.73
N PRO A 97 -0.43 21.60 17.54
CA PRO A 97 -0.25 20.17 17.66
C PRO A 97 0.92 19.74 16.76
N GLY A 98 1.91 19.07 17.35
CA GLY A 98 3.18 18.76 16.73
C GLY A 98 3.05 18.08 15.35
N PRO A 99 4.04 18.27 14.46
CA PRO A 99 3.95 17.80 13.08
C PRO A 99 3.89 16.27 13.00
N ILE A 100 3.27 15.77 11.92
CA ILE A 100 3.36 14.35 11.56
C ILE A 100 4.82 13.97 11.30
N ARG A 101 5.26 12.85 11.89
CA ARG A 101 6.62 12.33 11.76
C ARG A 101 6.61 11.03 10.99
N LEU A 102 7.41 10.92 9.94
CA LEU A 102 7.73 9.65 9.30
C LEU A 102 8.79 8.93 10.15
N VAL A 103 8.39 7.82 10.78
CA VAL A 103 9.24 7.04 11.69
C VAL A 103 10.19 6.14 10.91
N LYS A 104 9.61 5.33 10.02
CA LYS A 104 10.33 4.40 9.15
C LYS A 104 9.52 4.12 7.89
N PHE A 105 10.20 3.68 6.84
CA PHE A 105 9.56 3.13 5.65
C PHE A 105 10.44 2.00 5.09
N ASP A 106 9.80 1.07 4.39
CA ASP A 106 10.46 -0.04 3.69
C ASP A 106 10.07 -0.02 2.21
N ARG A 107 10.23 -1.14 1.49
CA ARG A 107 9.91 -1.26 0.06
C ARG A 107 8.42 -1.09 -0.26
N SER A 108 7.55 -1.26 0.72
CA SER A 108 6.11 -1.40 0.55
C SER A 108 5.30 -0.53 1.50
N SER A 109 5.85 -0.14 2.65
CA SER A 109 5.10 0.51 3.71
C SER A 109 5.82 1.73 4.29
N ALA A 110 5.05 2.66 4.84
CA ALA A 110 5.56 3.78 5.62
C ALA A 110 4.78 3.89 6.93
N LEU A 111 5.50 4.05 8.04
CA LEU A 111 4.97 4.22 9.38
C LEU A 111 5.08 5.68 9.82
N PHE A 112 3.94 6.27 10.14
CA PHE A 112 3.83 7.62 10.65
C PHE A 112 3.51 7.64 12.14
N GLU A 113 3.95 8.69 12.83
CA GLU A 113 3.61 9.00 14.21
C GLU A 113 3.12 10.45 14.30
N PHE A 114 2.10 10.68 15.13
CA PHE A 114 1.57 12.02 15.40
C PHE A 114 0.81 12.07 16.74
N PRO A 115 0.65 13.24 17.36
CA PRO A 115 -0.15 13.40 18.57
C PRO A 115 -1.62 13.02 18.32
N ALA A 116 -2.26 12.34 19.27
CA ALA A 116 -3.66 11.92 19.15
C ALA A 116 -4.61 13.11 18.92
N SER A 117 -4.30 14.29 19.49
CA SER A 117 -5.05 15.53 19.27
C SER A 117 -5.15 15.96 17.80
N ARG A 118 -4.26 15.50 16.90
CA ARG A 118 -4.39 15.74 15.45
C ARG A 118 -5.65 15.10 14.87
N LEU A 119 -6.19 14.03 15.47
CA LEU A 119 -7.44 13.42 15.03
C LEU A 119 -8.66 14.33 15.27
N GLU A 120 -8.56 15.36 16.11
CA GLU A 120 -9.63 16.32 16.30
C GLU A 120 -9.75 17.27 15.09
N ASP A 121 -8.64 17.53 14.39
CA ASP A 121 -8.58 18.40 13.20
C ASP A 121 -9.24 17.74 11.97
N PRO A 122 -10.38 18.25 11.48
CA PRO A 122 -11.05 17.70 10.30
C PRO A 122 -10.15 17.68 9.06
N ARG A 123 -9.27 18.67 8.90
CA ARG A 123 -8.37 18.76 7.73
C ARG A 123 -7.35 17.63 7.75
N PHE A 124 -6.80 17.31 8.92
CA PHE A 124 -5.91 16.19 9.10
C PHE A 124 -6.61 14.85 8.81
N ARG A 125 -7.83 14.66 9.33
CA ARG A 125 -8.61 13.45 9.05
C ARG A 125 -8.94 13.28 7.57
N CYS A 126 -9.10 14.38 6.83
CA CYS A 126 -9.29 14.37 5.37
C CYS A 126 -7.99 14.37 4.55
N ALA A 127 -6.81 14.29 5.16
CA ALA A 127 -5.53 14.34 4.44
C ALA A 127 -5.26 13.09 3.59
N MET A 128 -5.98 11.98 3.83
CA MET A 128 -5.85 10.77 3.03
C MET A 128 -6.28 11.03 1.58
N PRO A 129 -5.45 10.71 0.57
CA PRO A 129 -5.75 11.10 -0.81
C PRO A 129 -6.98 10.35 -1.34
N ARG A 130 -7.87 11.07 -2.05
CA ARG A 130 -9.12 10.55 -2.64
C ARG A 130 -8.89 9.63 -3.84
N GLN A 131 -8.25 8.50 -3.60
CA GLN A 131 -7.97 7.44 -4.58
C GLN A 131 -7.70 6.13 -3.85
N CYS A 132 -7.88 5.01 -4.54
CA CYS A 132 -7.66 3.69 -3.96
C CYS A 132 -6.25 3.60 -3.35
N LEU A 133 -6.20 3.27 -2.07
CA LEU A 133 -4.97 3.19 -1.29
C LEU A 133 -4.05 2.06 -1.80
N GLN A 134 -4.63 1.04 -2.43
CA GLN A 134 -3.89 -0.08 -2.99
C GLN A 134 -3.45 0.18 -4.45
N CYS A 135 -4.40 0.43 -5.37
CA CYS A 135 -4.11 0.50 -6.81
C CYS A 135 -4.07 1.92 -7.40
N GLY A 136 -4.46 2.94 -6.64
CA GLY A 136 -4.47 4.33 -7.10
C GLY A 136 -5.64 4.75 -7.98
N ALA A 137 -6.58 3.86 -8.29
CA ALA A 137 -7.78 4.21 -9.06
C ALA A 137 -8.53 5.38 -8.41
N ARG A 138 -9.14 6.26 -9.22
CA ARG A 138 -9.92 7.43 -8.76
C ARG A 138 -11.43 7.28 -8.94
N ALA A 139 -11.87 6.14 -9.46
CA ALA A 139 -13.27 5.85 -9.76
C ALA A 139 -13.75 4.62 -8.99
N HIS A 140 -15.06 4.55 -8.74
CA HIS A 140 -15.70 3.49 -7.96
C HIS A 140 -15.11 3.38 -6.55
N LEU A 141 -14.79 4.54 -5.96
CA LEU A 141 -14.22 4.60 -4.62
C LEU A 141 -15.31 4.38 -3.57
N ARG A 142 -14.94 3.63 -2.55
CA ARG A 142 -15.68 3.44 -1.33
C ARG A 142 -14.87 4.11 -0.21
N ALA A 143 -15.52 4.93 0.60
CA ALA A 143 -14.89 5.53 1.76
C ALA A 143 -14.96 4.53 2.91
N HIS A 144 -13.82 4.10 3.43
CA HIS A 144 -13.70 3.27 4.62
C HIS A 144 -13.19 4.13 5.79
N VAL A 145 -13.37 3.70 7.04
CA VAL A 145 -12.88 4.42 8.21
C VAL A 145 -11.68 3.68 8.81
N ILE A 146 -10.59 4.41 9.10
CA ILE A 146 -9.43 3.85 9.80
C ILE A 146 -9.84 3.49 11.22
N ILE A 147 -9.56 2.26 11.62
CA ILE A 147 -9.78 1.77 12.97
C ILE A 147 -8.44 1.80 13.70
N TYR A 148 -8.37 2.53 14.81
CA TYR A 148 -7.21 2.55 15.68
C TYR A 148 -7.33 1.48 16.77
N THR A 149 -6.31 0.63 16.90
CA THR A 149 -6.23 -0.42 17.91
C THR A 149 -5.12 -0.14 18.94
N PRO A 150 -5.10 -0.84 20.09
CA PRO A 150 -4.00 -0.69 21.06
C PRO A 150 -2.64 -1.17 20.55
N HIS A 151 -2.64 -2.05 19.54
CA HIS A 151 -1.43 -2.62 18.95
C HIS A 151 -1.52 -2.59 17.43
N LEU A 152 -0.39 -2.34 16.75
CA LEU A 152 -0.29 -2.49 15.29
C LEU A 152 -0.36 -3.98 14.89
N ALA A 153 -1.55 -4.44 14.50
CA ALA A 153 -1.69 -5.74 13.84
C ALA A 153 -1.50 -5.56 12.31
N ALA A 154 -0.57 -6.33 11.73
CA ALA A 154 -0.27 -6.25 10.29
C ALA A 154 -1.20 -7.10 9.42
N SER A 155 -2.01 -7.99 9.99
CA SER A 155 -2.59 -9.12 9.25
C SER A 155 -4.02 -9.52 9.59
N ILE A 156 -4.69 -8.85 10.54
CA ILE A 156 -6.08 -9.18 10.88
C ILE A 156 -7.00 -8.20 10.15
N PRO A 157 -7.98 -8.68 9.35
CA PRO A 157 -9.05 -7.84 8.84
C PRO A 157 -9.90 -7.40 10.04
N LEU A 158 -9.53 -6.26 10.64
CA LEU A 158 -10.26 -5.66 11.76
C LEU A 158 -11.73 -5.33 11.37
N GLU A 159 -11.98 -5.17 10.07
CA GLU A 159 -13.32 -5.03 9.49
C GLU A 159 -14.14 -6.33 9.57
N GLU A 160 -13.52 -7.51 9.60
CA GLU A 160 -14.21 -8.81 9.74
C GLU A 160 -14.47 -9.17 11.21
N GLU A 161 -13.59 -8.77 12.12
CA GLU A 161 -13.77 -9.00 13.57
C GLU A 161 -14.89 -8.14 14.15
N ARG A 162 -15.13 -6.97 13.55
CA ARG A 162 -16.15 -6.05 14.02
C ARG A 162 -17.41 -6.24 13.18
N THR A 163 -18.45 -6.83 13.76
CA THR A 163 -19.80 -7.05 13.18
C THR A 163 -20.56 -5.75 12.90
N ILE A 164 -19.85 -4.65 12.67
CA ILE A 164 -20.39 -3.31 12.56
C ILE A 164 -20.91 -3.14 11.13
N GLN A 165 -22.08 -2.53 11.05
CA GLN A 165 -22.66 -1.96 9.84
C GLN A 165 -21.55 -1.39 8.93
N PRO A 166 -21.58 -1.65 7.62
CA PRO A 166 -20.48 -1.27 6.75
C PRO A 166 -20.17 0.21 6.93
N LEU A 167 -18.96 0.51 7.44
CA LEU A 167 -18.41 1.87 7.58
C LEU A 167 -18.05 2.42 6.19
N VAL A 168 -18.95 2.23 5.22
CA VAL A 168 -18.70 2.35 3.80
C VAL A 168 -19.74 3.25 3.15
N LEU A 169 -19.29 4.38 2.60
CA LEU A 169 -20.12 5.23 1.75
C LEU A 169 -19.85 4.92 0.26
N SER A 170 -20.92 4.92 -0.55
CA SER A 170 -20.82 4.61 -1.98
C SER A 170 -20.15 5.74 -2.77
N ASN A 171 -19.58 5.42 -3.94
CA ASN A 171 -18.90 6.41 -4.77
C ASN A 171 -19.81 7.60 -5.16
N GLN A 172 -21.08 7.33 -5.44
CA GLN A 172 -22.04 8.38 -5.83
C GLN A 172 -22.31 9.35 -4.69
N ASP A 173 -22.32 8.86 -3.45
CA ASP A 173 -22.60 9.67 -2.27
C ASP A 173 -21.46 10.61 -1.91
N VAL A 174 -20.24 10.30 -2.34
CA VAL A 174 -19.03 10.90 -1.77
C VAL A 174 -18.28 11.81 -2.73
N GLN A 175 -18.37 11.60 -4.03
CA GLN A 175 -17.61 12.38 -5.02
C GLN A 175 -17.86 13.89 -4.93
N SER A 176 -19.07 14.30 -4.56
CA SER A 176 -19.45 15.71 -4.45
C SER A 176 -19.25 16.32 -3.06
N LEU A 177 -18.97 15.51 -2.03
CA LEU A 177 -18.91 16.00 -0.65
C LEU A 177 -17.59 16.72 -0.36
N GLY A 178 -17.69 17.88 0.30
CA GLY A 178 -16.57 18.50 0.97
C GLY A 178 -16.05 17.65 2.14
N CYS A 179 -14.90 18.03 2.70
CA CYS A 179 -14.29 17.30 3.84
C CYS A 179 -15.25 17.20 5.03
N GLU A 180 -15.81 18.33 5.50
CA GLU A 180 -16.68 18.35 6.67
C GLU A 180 -17.97 17.54 6.45
N GLN A 181 -18.58 17.68 5.28
CA GLN A 181 -19.79 16.93 4.90
C GLN A 181 -19.54 15.41 4.85
N LEU A 182 -18.36 15.00 4.35
CA LEU A 182 -17.94 13.61 4.34
C LEU A 182 -17.80 13.08 5.78
N LEU A 183 -17.08 13.80 6.63
CA LEU A 183 -16.84 13.39 8.02
C LEU A 183 -18.14 13.32 8.83
N ALA A 184 -19.09 14.23 8.58
CA ALA A 184 -20.40 14.22 9.22
C ALA A 184 -21.28 13.02 8.82
N ARG A 185 -21.02 12.39 7.66
CA ARG A 185 -21.73 11.19 7.20
C ARG A 185 -21.06 9.89 7.60
N LEU A 186 -19.79 9.92 7.99
CA LEU A 186 -19.07 8.72 8.41
C LEU A 186 -19.38 8.41 9.88
N PRO A 187 -19.56 7.13 10.25
CA PRO A 187 -19.82 6.77 11.64
C PRO A 187 -18.57 6.94 12.48
N ASN A 188 -18.74 7.29 13.75
CA ASN A 188 -17.67 7.13 14.73
C ASN A 188 -17.32 5.64 14.88
N VAL A 189 -16.05 5.36 15.14
CA VAL A 189 -15.58 4.00 15.39
C VAL A 189 -15.97 3.59 16.83
N PRO A 190 -16.80 2.57 17.02
CA PRO A 190 -17.17 2.13 18.36
C PRO A 190 -15.99 1.45 19.06
N ASP A 191 -16.05 1.41 20.39
CA ASP A 191 -15.08 0.76 21.27
C ASP A 191 -13.63 1.26 21.11
N VAL A 192 -13.45 2.46 20.56
CA VAL A 192 -12.17 3.18 20.51
C VAL A 192 -12.33 4.43 21.39
N PRO A 193 -11.39 4.73 22.30
CA PRO A 193 -11.47 5.95 23.10
C PRO A 193 -11.26 7.19 22.21
N ALA A 194 -11.84 8.32 22.62
CA ALA A 194 -11.56 9.60 21.97
C ALA A 194 -10.07 9.98 22.13
N PRO A 195 -9.45 10.63 21.11
CA PRO A 195 -10.04 11.04 19.83
C PRO A 195 -9.98 9.96 18.73
N GLY A 196 -9.55 8.74 19.04
CA GLY A 196 -9.43 7.63 18.09
C GLY A 196 -10.75 7.11 17.52
N ASN A 197 -11.88 7.44 18.15
CA ASN A 197 -13.21 7.14 17.63
C ASN A 197 -13.67 8.04 16.50
N LEU A 198 -13.02 9.17 16.25
CA LEU A 198 -13.43 10.11 15.21
C LEU A 198 -13.13 9.52 13.82
N PRO A 199 -14.06 9.65 12.84
CA PRO A 199 -13.89 9.02 11.55
C PRO A 199 -12.75 9.66 10.78
N MET A 200 -11.77 8.86 10.36
CA MET A 200 -10.71 9.24 9.43
C MET A 200 -10.82 8.40 8.16
N PRO A 201 -11.29 8.96 7.04
CA PRO A 201 -11.54 8.17 5.84
C PRO A 201 -10.26 7.72 5.13
N TYR A 202 -10.30 6.52 4.57
CA TYR A 202 -9.42 6.07 3.50
C TYR A 202 -10.24 5.48 2.35
N TRP A 203 -9.62 5.26 1.19
CA TRP A 203 -10.37 4.93 -0.02
C TRP A 203 -9.89 3.64 -0.62
N LEU A 204 -10.83 2.79 -1.02
CA LEU A 204 -10.57 1.61 -1.82
C LEU A 204 -11.51 1.63 -3.01
N CYS A 205 -11.06 1.12 -4.16
CA CYS A 205 -12.01 0.81 -5.22
C CYS A 205 -12.76 -0.49 -4.89
N ASP A 206 -13.89 -0.68 -5.57
CA ASP A 206 -14.69 -1.92 -5.55
C ASP A 206 -13.93 -3.21 -5.93
N MET A 207 -12.69 -3.07 -6.42
CA MET A 207 -11.82 -4.15 -6.86
C MET A 207 -10.69 -4.50 -5.90
N CYS A 208 -10.45 -3.67 -4.88
CA CYS A 208 -9.37 -3.83 -3.93
C CYS A 208 -9.93 -4.27 -2.56
N GLY A 209 -9.22 -5.17 -1.88
CA GLY A 209 -9.54 -5.56 -0.51
C GLY A 209 -8.88 -4.61 0.48
N GLY A 210 -9.54 -4.31 1.60
CA GLY A 210 -8.99 -3.41 2.63
C GLY A 210 -7.94 -4.05 3.54
N SER A 211 -7.95 -5.38 3.65
CA SER A 211 -7.06 -6.10 4.55
C SER A 211 -5.58 -5.77 4.30
N GLY A 212 -4.91 -5.32 5.36
CA GLY A 212 -3.48 -5.01 5.37
C GLY A 212 -3.06 -3.77 4.56
N THR A 213 -4.00 -2.97 4.03
CA THR A 213 -3.63 -1.77 3.25
C THR A 213 -3.27 -0.59 4.16
N ILE A 214 -3.89 -0.53 5.34
CA ILE A 214 -3.68 0.50 6.35
C ILE A 214 -3.88 -0.12 7.74
N SER A 215 -3.10 0.32 8.73
CA SER A 215 -3.24 -0.09 10.12
C SER A 215 -2.98 1.10 11.04
N GLY A 216 -3.88 1.32 12.00
CA GLY A 216 -3.82 2.42 12.95
C GLY A 216 -3.60 1.89 14.37
N GLU A 217 -2.70 2.50 15.11
CA GLU A 217 -2.50 2.24 16.54
C GLU A 217 -2.67 3.54 17.32
N ILE A 218 -3.30 3.48 18.49
CA ILE A 218 -3.49 4.63 19.36
C ILE A 218 -3.17 4.27 20.81
N HIS A 219 -2.35 5.10 21.43
CA HIS A 219 -2.07 5.09 22.86
C HIS A 219 -2.53 6.43 23.44
N VAL A 220 -3.58 6.42 24.25
CA VAL A 220 -4.06 7.62 24.97
C VAL A 220 -3.94 7.36 26.46
N ASP A 221 -3.30 8.28 27.17
CA ASP A 221 -3.35 8.33 28.62
C ASP A 221 -4.72 8.84 29.06
N THR A 222 -5.46 7.98 29.74
CA THR A 222 -6.83 8.27 30.21
C THR A 222 -6.89 9.42 31.22
N ALA A 223 -5.80 9.71 31.94
CA ALA A 223 -5.77 10.79 32.94
C ALA A 223 -5.60 12.16 32.29
N THR A 224 -4.76 12.25 31.26
CA THR A 224 -4.39 13.53 30.63
C THR A 224 -5.12 13.79 29.31
N GLY A 225 -5.71 12.75 28.71
CA GLY A 225 -6.24 12.78 27.35
C GLY A 225 -5.15 12.97 26.28
N GLN A 226 -3.87 13.02 26.68
CA GLN A 226 -2.75 13.11 25.75
C GLN A 226 -2.40 11.72 25.24
N GLY A 227 -1.98 11.65 24.00
CA GLY A 227 -1.69 10.37 23.37
C GLY A 227 -0.92 10.50 22.09
N GLN A 228 -0.51 9.35 21.58
CA GLN A 228 0.21 9.23 20.33
C GLN A 228 -0.48 8.19 19.45
N CYS A 229 -0.59 8.52 18.17
CA CYS A 229 -1.08 7.62 17.14
C CYS A 229 0.09 7.15 16.28
N ARG A 230 0.00 5.90 15.83
CA ARG A 230 0.79 5.38 14.72
C ARG A 230 -0.11 5.02 13.55
N LEU A 231 0.36 5.26 12.34
CA LEU A 231 -0.37 4.91 11.12
C LEU A 231 0.58 4.26 10.11
N LEU A 232 0.33 3.00 9.78
CA LEU A 232 1.04 2.27 8.75
C LEU A 232 0.25 2.32 7.43
N ILE A 233 0.87 2.77 6.35
CA ILE A 233 0.28 2.78 5.00
C ILE A 233 1.10 1.88 4.08
N CYS A 234 0.50 0.81 3.55
CA CYS A 234 1.16 -0.21 2.72
C CYS A 234 1.24 0.15 1.23
N ASN A 235 1.33 1.45 0.93
CA ASN A 235 1.62 1.97 -0.40
C ASN A 235 2.40 3.27 -0.28
N LEU A 236 3.70 3.26 -0.60
CA LEU A 236 4.60 4.39 -0.41
C LEU A 236 4.17 5.67 -1.16
N HIS A 237 3.62 5.55 -2.37
CA HIS A 237 3.14 6.71 -3.11
C HIS A 237 1.93 7.37 -2.43
N ARG A 238 1.07 6.57 -1.78
CA ARG A 238 -0.06 7.10 -1.03
C ARG A 238 0.36 7.64 0.32
N ALA A 239 1.34 6.99 0.94
CA ALA A 239 1.98 7.44 2.15
C ALA A 239 2.64 8.82 1.97
N GLU A 240 3.39 9.03 0.89
CA GLU A 240 4.00 10.33 0.57
C GLU A 240 2.94 11.42 0.40
N GLN A 241 1.87 11.14 -0.35
CA GLN A 241 0.79 12.11 -0.56
C GLN A 241 0.03 12.42 0.73
N PHE A 242 -0.19 11.42 1.58
CA PHE A 242 -0.75 11.61 2.92
C PHE A 242 0.17 12.51 3.76
N MET A 243 1.48 12.22 3.80
CA MET A 243 2.46 13.02 4.54
C MET A 243 2.46 14.48 4.08
N ALA A 244 2.45 14.73 2.77
CA ALA A 244 2.39 16.07 2.20
C ALA A 244 1.10 16.81 2.63
N ALA A 245 -0.07 16.15 2.49
CA ALA A 245 -1.36 16.74 2.85
C ALA A 245 -1.56 16.91 4.36
N ALA A 246 -0.94 16.08 5.18
CA ALA A 246 -1.01 16.10 6.64
C ALA A 246 -0.11 17.18 7.28
N GLY A 247 0.60 17.97 6.46
CA GLY A 247 1.51 19.04 6.90
C GLY A 247 2.96 18.59 7.13
N GLY A 248 3.31 17.37 6.72
CA GLY A 248 4.70 16.87 6.74
C GLY A 248 5.52 17.23 5.50
N GLY A 249 4.90 17.90 4.52
CA GLY A 249 5.55 18.35 3.29
C GLY A 249 6.73 19.28 3.56
N GLY A 250 7.84 19.05 2.85
CA GLY A 250 9.07 19.84 3.00
C GLY A 250 9.98 19.44 4.18
N SER A 251 9.54 18.51 5.04
CA SER A 251 10.43 17.95 6.07
C SER A 251 11.58 17.14 5.45
N PRO A 252 12.74 17.01 6.12
CA PRO A 252 13.85 16.19 5.62
C PRO A 252 13.43 14.73 5.37
N LYS A 253 12.57 14.17 6.23
CA LYS A 253 12.04 12.81 6.06
C LYS A 253 11.09 12.67 4.87
N HIS A 254 10.31 13.71 4.56
CA HIS A 254 9.51 13.73 3.34
C HIS A 254 10.40 13.73 2.09
N ALA A 255 11.48 14.52 2.08
CA ALA A 255 12.45 14.53 0.98
C ALA A 255 13.16 13.18 0.83
N GLU A 256 13.52 12.52 1.94
CA GLU A 256 14.08 11.15 1.94
C GLU A 256 13.12 10.15 1.30
N LEU A 257 11.83 10.18 1.66
CA LEU A 257 10.81 9.32 1.05
C LEU A 257 10.61 9.62 -0.45
N GLN A 258 10.61 10.90 -0.85
CA GLN A 258 10.52 11.30 -2.26
C GLN A 258 11.73 10.83 -3.07
N GLN A 259 12.94 10.96 -2.52
CA GLN A 259 14.16 10.46 -3.12
C GLN A 259 14.10 8.94 -3.25
N TYR A 260 13.70 8.23 -2.20
CA TYR A 260 13.51 6.79 -2.24
C TYR A 260 12.50 6.38 -3.31
N LEU A 261 11.35 7.06 -3.41
CA LEU A 261 10.38 6.80 -4.47
C LEU A 261 10.95 7.07 -5.88
N ALA A 262 11.80 8.09 -6.03
CA ALA A 262 12.48 8.37 -7.30
C ALA A 262 13.55 7.33 -7.65
N GLU A 263 14.27 6.80 -6.67
CA GLU A 263 15.29 5.76 -6.86
C GLU A 263 14.67 4.38 -7.07
N VAL A 264 13.69 4.04 -6.24
CA VAL A 264 12.93 2.80 -6.33
C VAL A 264 12.05 2.79 -7.55
N SER A 265 11.67 3.98 -8.08
CA SER A 265 10.91 4.21 -9.33
C SER A 265 10.32 2.92 -9.83
N GLN A 266 9.31 2.48 -9.06
CA GLN A 266 8.80 1.12 -9.04
C GLN A 266 8.83 0.56 -10.45
N THR A 267 9.47 -0.59 -10.63
CA THR A 267 9.36 -1.28 -11.92
C THR A 267 7.88 -1.25 -12.27
N PRO A 268 7.45 -0.82 -13.48
CA PRO A 268 6.01 -0.58 -13.72
C PRO A 268 5.13 -1.79 -13.35
N TRP A 269 5.75 -2.97 -13.25
CA TRP A 269 5.22 -4.20 -12.69
C TRP A 269 4.67 -4.06 -11.26
N GLU A 270 5.43 -3.45 -10.34
CA GLU A 270 5.03 -3.24 -8.93
C GLU A 270 3.82 -2.31 -8.78
N THR A 271 3.56 -1.46 -9.78
CA THR A 271 2.36 -0.60 -9.80
C THR A 271 1.08 -1.35 -10.20
N VAL A 272 1.22 -2.57 -10.73
CA VAL A 272 0.10 -3.45 -11.05
C VAL A 272 -0.33 -4.16 -9.76
N SER A 273 -1.63 -4.32 -9.51
CA SER A 273 -2.08 -5.04 -8.31
C SER A 273 -1.59 -6.49 -8.33
N LEU A 274 -1.28 -7.06 -7.17
CA LEU A 274 -0.69 -8.41 -7.07
C LEU A 274 -1.53 -9.49 -7.77
N VAL A 275 -2.86 -9.39 -7.68
CA VAL A 275 -3.78 -10.31 -8.38
C VAL A 275 -3.62 -10.21 -9.91
N VAL A 276 -3.46 -8.99 -10.43
CA VAL A 276 -3.24 -8.77 -11.86
C VAL A 276 -1.83 -9.24 -12.25
N GLN A 277 -0.80 -8.97 -11.44
CA GLN A 277 0.57 -9.49 -11.66
C GLN A 277 0.55 -11.03 -11.83
N HIS A 278 -0.06 -11.76 -10.91
CA HIS A 278 -0.15 -13.23 -10.98
C HIS A 278 -0.89 -13.75 -12.22
N ARG A 279 -1.88 -13.01 -12.73
CA ARG A 279 -2.58 -13.35 -13.98
C ARG A 279 -1.73 -13.06 -15.20
N LEU A 280 -1.03 -11.91 -15.20
CA LEU A 280 -0.07 -11.57 -16.25
C LEU A 280 1.05 -12.61 -16.33
N GLU A 281 1.56 -13.11 -15.20
CA GLU A 281 2.59 -14.17 -15.15
C GLU A 281 2.17 -15.46 -15.87
N GLN A 282 0.88 -15.73 -16.01
CA GLN A 282 0.39 -16.93 -16.71
C GLN A 282 0.63 -16.88 -18.23
N TRP A 283 0.79 -15.68 -18.80
CA TRP A 283 0.97 -15.50 -20.25
C TRP A 283 2.09 -14.54 -20.63
N PHE A 284 2.76 -13.94 -19.65
CA PHE A 284 3.94 -13.11 -19.82
C PHE A 284 5.07 -13.61 -18.93
N SER A 285 6.12 -14.13 -19.58
CA SER A 285 7.39 -14.43 -18.93
C SER A 285 8.47 -13.54 -19.55
N PRO A 286 9.14 -12.65 -18.78
CA PRO A 286 10.17 -11.77 -19.31
C PRO A 286 11.37 -12.59 -19.80
N ARG A 287 11.82 -12.32 -21.03
CA ARG A 287 13.07 -12.85 -21.60
C ARG A 287 14.29 -12.23 -20.91
N LYS A 288 15.48 -12.83 -21.05
CA LYS A 288 16.73 -12.31 -20.47
C LYS A 288 16.96 -10.84 -20.85
N GLY A 289 16.89 -9.93 -19.87
CA GLY A 289 17.04 -8.48 -20.07
C GLY A 289 15.79 -7.75 -20.58
N GLU A 290 14.65 -8.44 -20.65
CA GLU A 290 13.34 -7.83 -20.91
C GLU A 290 12.78 -7.24 -19.61
N ARG A 291 12.36 -5.98 -19.63
CA ARG A 291 11.71 -5.31 -18.50
C ARG A 291 10.28 -4.97 -18.87
N PHE A 292 9.37 -5.14 -17.92
CA PHE A 292 7.99 -4.73 -18.06
C PHE A 292 7.89 -3.18 -18.08
N LEU A 293 7.09 -2.63 -18.99
CA LEU A 293 6.89 -1.19 -19.15
C LEU A 293 5.47 -0.75 -18.83
N GLY A 294 4.48 -1.64 -18.94
CA GLY A 294 3.10 -1.33 -18.62
C GLY A 294 2.11 -2.38 -19.11
N TYR A 295 0.92 -2.34 -18.51
CA TYR A 295 -0.23 -3.16 -18.89
C TYR A 295 -1.45 -2.27 -19.07
N VAL A 296 -2.19 -2.55 -20.14
CA VAL A 296 -3.42 -1.86 -20.55
C VAL A 296 -4.53 -2.91 -20.61
N PRO A 297 -5.44 -2.95 -19.62
CA PRO A 297 -6.52 -3.91 -19.61
C PRO A 297 -7.52 -3.66 -20.74
N ASP A 298 -8.09 -4.73 -21.26
CA ASP A 298 -9.21 -4.66 -22.20
C ASP A 298 -10.52 -4.36 -21.45
N ARG A 299 -11.09 -3.17 -21.68
CA ARG A 299 -12.33 -2.70 -21.05
C ARG A 299 -13.60 -3.24 -21.70
N ASP A 300 -13.50 -4.16 -22.65
CA ASP A 300 -14.61 -5.03 -23.03
C ASP A 300 -14.87 -6.09 -21.94
N ARG A 301 -13.92 -6.29 -21.01
CA ARG A 301 -14.04 -7.18 -19.86
C ARG A 301 -14.36 -6.42 -18.58
N VAL A 302 -14.99 -7.12 -17.65
CA VAL A 302 -15.21 -6.62 -16.29
C VAL A 302 -13.86 -6.49 -15.57
N ARG A 303 -13.73 -5.52 -14.67
CA ARG A 303 -12.47 -5.26 -13.95
C ARG A 303 -11.96 -6.46 -13.14
N THR A 304 -12.86 -7.34 -12.69
CA THR A 304 -12.51 -8.62 -12.03
C THR A 304 -11.72 -9.56 -12.93
N GLU A 305 -11.67 -9.31 -14.24
CA GLU A 305 -10.87 -10.04 -15.24
C GLU A 305 -9.59 -9.29 -15.64
N ASP A 306 -9.24 -8.16 -14.98
CA ASP A 306 -7.97 -7.47 -15.26
C ASP A 306 -6.80 -8.47 -15.09
N GLY A 307 -5.86 -8.42 -16.04
CA GLY A 307 -4.76 -9.38 -16.18
C GLY A 307 -5.07 -10.59 -17.07
N MET A 308 -6.33 -10.85 -17.43
CA MET A 308 -6.71 -11.98 -18.31
C MET A 308 -6.70 -11.62 -19.81
N ALA A 309 -6.90 -10.34 -20.14
CA ALA A 309 -6.89 -9.84 -21.51
C ALA A 309 -6.38 -8.39 -21.54
N GLY A 310 -5.72 -8.00 -22.63
CA GLY A 310 -5.25 -6.63 -22.83
C GLY A 310 -3.95 -6.55 -23.62
N LEU A 311 -3.27 -5.42 -23.44
CA LEU A 311 -1.94 -5.18 -24.00
C LEU A 311 -0.91 -5.13 -22.89
N LEU A 312 0.21 -5.81 -23.11
CA LEU A 312 1.41 -5.69 -22.28
C LEU A 312 2.55 -5.15 -23.13
N LEU A 313 3.28 -4.19 -22.57
CA LEU A 313 4.46 -3.60 -23.19
C LEU A 313 5.68 -3.94 -22.35
N SER A 314 6.73 -4.40 -23.01
CA SER A 314 8.04 -4.59 -22.41
C SER A 314 9.10 -3.80 -23.18
N THR A 315 10.35 -3.83 -22.73
CA THR A 315 11.48 -3.25 -23.48
C THR A 315 11.77 -3.99 -24.79
N ARG A 316 11.11 -5.11 -25.09
CA ARG A 316 11.39 -5.94 -26.26
C ARG A 316 10.20 -6.21 -27.16
N ARG A 317 8.98 -6.21 -26.63
CA ARG A 317 7.79 -6.60 -27.40
C ARG A 317 6.49 -6.03 -26.85
N LEU A 318 5.60 -5.75 -27.78
CA LEU A 318 4.19 -5.48 -27.54
C LEU A 318 3.45 -6.82 -27.62
N ILE A 319 2.72 -7.18 -26.57
CA ILE A 319 1.94 -8.41 -26.49
C ILE A 319 0.47 -8.04 -26.43
N TYR A 320 -0.32 -8.59 -27.35
CA TYR A 320 -1.78 -8.59 -27.27
C TYR A 320 -2.26 -9.97 -26.86
N HIS A 321 -2.97 -10.03 -25.73
CA HIS A 321 -3.48 -11.27 -25.19
C HIS A 321 -4.99 -11.21 -24.94
N THR A 322 -5.67 -12.30 -25.30
CA THR A 322 -7.07 -12.60 -25.00
C THR A 322 -7.20 -14.12 -24.84
N GLN A 323 -8.36 -14.59 -24.36
CA GLN A 323 -8.65 -16.01 -24.21
C GLN A 323 -8.35 -16.87 -25.46
N PHE A 324 -8.53 -16.32 -26.67
CA PHE A 324 -8.39 -17.08 -27.92
C PHE A 324 -7.18 -16.67 -28.76
N ARG A 325 -6.44 -15.63 -28.36
CA ARG A 325 -5.37 -15.06 -29.19
C ARG A 325 -4.24 -14.56 -28.31
N HIS A 326 -3.03 -14.95 -28.70
CA HIS A 326 -1.79 -14.42 -28.17
C HIS A 326 -0.95 -13.96 -29.37
N ARG A 327 -0.64 -12.67 -29.44
CA ARG A 327 0.12 -12.06 -30.54
C ARG A 327 1.21 -11.20 -29.96
N GLU A 328 2.38 -11.25 -30.58
CA GLU A 328 3.54 -10.45 -30.19
C GLU A 328 4.05 -9.66 -31.38
N ALA A 329 4.52 -8.44 -31.14
CA ALA A 329 5.26 -7.64 -32.11
C ALA A 329 6.56 -7.17 -31.45
N ALA A 330 7.68 -7.26 -32.16
CA ALA A 330 8.96 -6.79 -31.64
C ALA A 330 8.94 -5.27 -31.45
N GLN A 331 9.75 -4.76 -30.51
CA GLN A 331 9.87 -3.31 -30.25
C GLN A 331 10.34 -2.50 -31.47
N SER A 332 11.04 -3.14 -32.41
CA SER A 332 11.48 -2.55 -33.67
C SER A 332 10.42 -2.57 -34.79
N GLU A 333 9.35 -3.37 -34.64
CA GLU A 333 8.26 -3.49 -35.61
C GLU A 333 7.39 -2.21 -35.57
N PRO A 334 7.05 -1.62 -36.74
CA PRO A 334 6.12 -0.50 -36.78
C PRO A 334 4.74 -0.87 -36.25
N VAL A 335 4.16 -0.02 -35.40
CA VAL A 335 2.81 -0.20 -34.85
C VAL A 335 1.94 1.01 -35.24
N GLU A 336 0.90 0.77 -36.03
CA GLU A 336 -0.14 1.77 -36.32
C GLU A 336 -1.27 1.65 -35.29
N LEU A 337 -1.57 2.74 -34.61
CA LEU A 337 -2.59 2.83 -33.57
C LEU A 337 -3.67 3.81 -34.03
N HIS A 338 -4.90 3.33 -34.19
CA HIS A 338 -6.05 4.20 -34.46
C HIS A 338 -6.97 4.24 -33.27
N LEU A 339 -7.24 5.43 -32.74
CA LEU A 339 -8.05 5.61 -31.54
C LEU A 339 -9.29 6.44 -31.82
N ALA A 340 -10.47 5.87 -31.51
CA ALA A 340 -11.72 6.62 -31.45
C ALA A 340 -12.23 6.66 -30.01
N MET A 341 -12.20 7.82 -29.37
CA MET A 341 -12.70 8.03 -28.01
C MET A 341 -14.20 8.36 -28.02
N ALA A 342 -14.97 7.77 -27.11
CA ALA A 342 -16.35 8.14 -26.82
C ALA A 342 -16.52 8.27 -25.29
N GLY A 343 -16.39 9.50 -24.77
CA GLY A 343 -16.38 9.76 -23.34
C GLY A 343 -15.06 9.33 -22.66
N ASP A 344 -15.14 8.41 -21.69
CA ASP A 344 -13.99 7.89 -20.96
C ASP A 344 -13.43 6.58 -21.53
N ILE A 345 -14.16 5.96 -22.46
CA ILE A 345 -13.76 4.70 -23.11
C ILE A 345 -13.53 4.94 -24.60
N GLY A 346 -12.40 4.46 -25.11
CA GLY A 346 -12.06 4.47 -26.52
C GLY A 346 -12.03 3.07 -27.11
N ASN A 347 -12.21 3.00 -28.43
CA ASN A 347 -11.92 1.81 -29.22
C ASN A 347 -10.57 2.00 -29.91
N LEU A 348 -9.60 1.17 -29.52
CA LEU A 348 -8.25 1.14 -30.06
C LEU A 348 -8.12 0.04 -31.11
N ARG A 349 -7.71 0.42 -32.32
CA ARG A 349 -7.27 -0.51 -33.37
C ARG A 349 -5.76 -0.51 -33.42
N ILE A 350 -5.19 -1.69 -33.55
CA ILE A 350 -3.75 -1.89 -33.59
C ILE A 350 -3.43 -2.68 -34.84
N LYS A 351 -2.44 -2.22 -35.59
CA LYS A 351 -1.95 -2.94 -36.76
C LYS A 351 -0.43 -2.95 -36.70
N THR A 352 0.13 -4.13 -36.83
CA THR A 352 1.57 -4.37 -36.96
C THR A 352 1.84 -5.03 -38.32
N SER A 353 3.07 -5.43 -38.62
CA SER A 353 3.35 -6.15 -39.87
C SER A 353 2.79 -7.57 -39.84
N SER A 354 2.74 -8.17 -38.66
CA SER A 354 2.38 -9.58 -38.45
C SER A 354 0.93 -9.81 -38.01
N TRP A 355 0.25 -8.83 -37.42
CA TRP A 355 -1.13 -9.00 -36.95
C TRP A 355 -1.92 -7.68 -36.87
N ARG A 356 -3.24 -7.83 -36.67
CA ARG A 356 -4.15 -6.71 -36.45
C ARG A 356 -5.18 -7.01 -35.37
N VAL A 357 -5.48 -6.01 -34.55
CA VAL A 357 -6.57 -5.98 -33.57
C VAL A 357 -7.55 -4.90 -34.02
N LYS A 358 -8.79 -5.33 -34.30
CA LYS A 358 -9.84 -4.44 -34.81
C LYS A 358 -10.61 -3.71 -33.71
N HIS A 359 -10.63 -4.28 -32.51
CA HIS A 359 -11.38 -3.77 -31.37
C HIS A 359 -10.61 -4.14 -30.10
N LEU A 360 -10.18 -3.12 -29.36
CA LEU A 360 -9.72 -3.23 -27.99
C LEU A 360 -10.28 -2.03 -27.25
N ARG A 361 -11.08 -2.24 -26.21
CA ARG A 361 -11.62 -1.12 -25.44
C ARG A 361 -10.62 -0.69 -24.40
N VAL A 362 -10.36 0.60 -24.31
CA VAL A 362 -9.40 1.18 -23.36
C VAL A 362 -10.01 2.38 -22.68
N ASP A 363 -9.74 2.58 -21.40
CA ASP A 363 -10.09 3.81 -20.71
C ASP A 363 -8.98 4.87 -20.87
N ARG A 364 -9.24 6.11 -20.42
CA ARG A 364 -8.25 7.21 -20.48
C ARG A 364 -6.95 6.88 -19.76
N GLU A 365 -7.04 6.18 -18.63
CA GLU A 365 -5.87 5.80 -17.84
C GLU A 365 -5.02 4.75 -18.56
N GLY A 366 -5.64 3.70 -19.08
CA GLY A 366 -5.00 2.68 -19.90
C GLY A 366 -4.36 3.28 -21.15
N LEU A 367 -4.99 4.27 -21.79
CA LEU A 367 -4.39 4.99 -22.91
C LEU A 367 -3.17 5.82 -22.50
N ALA A 368 -3.24 6.53 -21.36
CA ALA A 368 -2.10 7.29 -20.84
C ALA A 368 -0.91 6.35 -20.52
N ARG A 369 -1.19 5.19 -19.91
CA ARG A 369 -0.21 4.12 -19.68
C ARG A 369 0.36 3.62 -21.00
N LEU A 370 -0.47 3.30 -21.99
CA LEU A 370 -0.04 2.85 -23.32
C LEU A 370 0.95 3.83 -23.95
N ARG A 371 0.61 5.12 -23.98
CA ARG A 371 1.47 6.19 -24.53
C ARG A 371 2.79 6.26 -23.80
N ARG A 372 2.78 6.31 -22.46
CA ARG A 372 3.99 6.34 -21.65
C ARG A 372 4.87 5.11 -21.92
N SER A 373 4.29 3.91 -21.93
CA SER A 373 5.03 2.66 -22.14
C SER A 373 5.62 2.55 -23.55
N LEU A 374 4.91 3.02 -24.59
CA LEU A 374 5.44 3.08 -25.96
C LEU A 374 6.64 4.04 -26.06
N THR A 375 6.55 5.22 -25.42
CA THR A 375 7.65 6.19 -25.37
C THR A 375 8.85 5.63 -24.61
N LEU A 376 8.65 5.08 -23.41
CA LEU A 376 9.71 4.48 -22.59
C LEU A 376 10.40 3.31 -23.31
N GLY A 377 9.62 2.51 -24.03
CA GLY A 377 10.13 1.37 -24.82
C GLY A 377 10.69 1.76 -26.18
N LYS A 378 10.66 3.05 -26.56
CA LYS A 378 11.11 3.55 -27.87
C LYS A 378 10.47 2.78 -29.04
N TYR A 379 9.18 2.45 -28.94
CA TYR A 379 8.45 1.76 -30.01
C TYR A 379 8.27 2.68 -31.22
N LYS A 380 8.31 2.12 -32.43
CA LYS A 380 7.96 2.84 -33.67
C LYS A 380 6.44 2.91 -33.83
N ALA A 381 5.79 3.71 -32.99
CA ALA A 381 4.35 3.85 -32.96
C ALA A 381 3.87 5.09 -33.74
N ALA A 382 2.90 4.92 -34.64
CA ALA A 382 2.20 6.00 -35.33
C ALA A 382 0.75 6.06 -34.84
N TRP A 383 0.33 7.23 -34.35
CA TRP A 383 -1.04 7.47 -33.91
C TRP A 383 -1.86 8.10 -35.04
N ARG A 384 -3.08 7.59 -35.25
CA ARG A 384 -4.04 8.08 -36.25
C ARG A 384 -5.43 8.28 -35.66
#